data_AF-A0A4X1VR82-F1
#
_entry.id   AF-A0A4X1VR82-F1
#
_cell.length_a   1.000
_cell.length_b   1.000
_cell.length_c   1.000
_cell.angle_alpha   90.00
_cell.angle_beta   90.00
_cell.angle_gamma   90.00
#
_symmetry.space_group_name_H-M   'P 1'
#
loop_
_entity.id
_entity.type
_entity.pdbx_description
1 polymer ?
#
loop_
_entity_poly.entity_id
_entity_poly.type
_entity_poly.pdbx_seq_one_letter_code
_entity_poly.pdbx_strand_id
1 'polypeptide(L)'
;MHPAFAVGLVFAGCCSNVVFLELLARKHPGCGNIVTFAQFLFIAVEGFLFEADLGRKRPAIPIRYYGAMVAMFFTVSVVNNYALNLNIAMPLHMIFRSGSLIANMILGIIILKKRYSIFKYTSIALVSVGIFICTFMSAKQVTSQSSSSENDGFQAFAWWLLGIGALTFALLMSARMGIFQETLYRQFGKHSKEALFYNHALPLPGFIFLASDIYDHAVLFNKSELYQVPVVGVTVPIMWFYLFMNVITQYVCIRGVFTLTTECTSLTVTLVVTLRKFVSLIFSILYFRNPFTLWHWLGTVFVFLGTLMYTELVLTREERRA
;
A
#
# COMPACT_ATOMS: atom_id res chain seq x y z
N MET A 1 -19.06 10.56 2.52
CA MET A 1 -18.61 10.63 1.11
C MET A 1 -19.00 9.33 0.43
N HIS A 2 -19.44 9.35 -0.83
CA HIS A 2 -19.81 8.10 -1.52
C HIS A 2 -18.57 7.19 -1.71
N PRO A 3 -18.64 5.87 -1.47
CA PRO A 3 -17.52 4.95 -1.63
C PRO A 3 -16.83 5.02 -3.00
N ALA A 4 -17.61 5.21 -4.07
CA ALA A 4 -17.10 5.37 -5.43
C ALA A 4 -16.10 6.54 -5.57
N PHE A 5 -16.37 7.67 -4.91
CA PHE A 5 -15.45 8.82 -4.93
C PHE A 5 -14.15 8.48 -4.19
N ALA A 6 -14.21 7.78 -3.06
CA ALA A 6 -13.02 7.33 -2.35
C ALA A 6 -12.17 6.38 -3.21
N VAL A 7 -12.79 5.46 -3.94
CA VAL A 7 -12.10 4.60 -4.92
C VAL A 7 -11.42 5.44 -6.01
N GLY A 8 -12.11 6.43 -6.57
CA GLY A 8 -11.54 7.35 -7.55
C GLY A 8 -10.29 8.07 -7.03
N LEU A 9 -10.33 8.58 -5.79
CA LEU A 9 -9.16 9.21 -5.15
C LEU A 9 -7.99 8.22 -4.98
N VAL A 10 -8.26 6.96 -4.62
CA VAL A 10 -7.23 5.94 -4.48
C VAL A 10 -6.56 5.66 -5.83
N PHE A 11 -7.32 5.47 -6.90
CA PHE A 11 -6.69 5.22 -8.20
C PHE A 11 -5.95 6.44 -8.73
N ALA A 12 -6.58 7.63 -8.74
CA ALA A 12 -5.94 8.84 -9.23
C ALA A 12 -4.69 9.21 -8.41
N GLY A 13 -4.83 9.33 -7.09
CA GLY A 13 -3.73 9.76 -6.22
C GLY A 13 -2.57 8.77 -6.23
N CYS A 14 -2.85 7.46 -6.10
CA CYS A 14 -1.78 6.50 -5.94
C CYS A 14 -1.09 6.14 -7.27
N CYS A 15 -1.82 6.10 -8.39
CA CYS A 15 -1.19 5.87 -9.70
C CYS A 15 -0.30 7.07 -10.09
N SER A 16 -0.74 8.30 -9.83
CA SER A 16 0.10 9.49 -10.05
C SER A 16 1.30 9.52 -9.09
N ASN A 17 1.12 9.10 -7.83
CA ASN A 17 2.21 9.06 -6.85
C ASN A 17 3.38 8.17 -7.28
N VAL A 18 3.09 6.99 -7.87
CA VAL A 18 4.12 6.06 -8.36
C VAL A 18 5.02 6.71 -9.40
N VAL A 19 4.47 7.52 -10.30
CA VAL A 19 5.25 8.23 -11.33
C VAL A 19 6.30 9.15 -10.70
N PHE A 20 5.89 9.98 -9.74
CA PHE A 20 6.82 10.89 -9.06
C PHE A 20 7.80 10.14 -8.16
N LEU A 21 7.37 9.07 -7.50
CA LEU A 21 8.25 8.23 -6.70
C LEU A 21 9.35 7.61 -7.56
N GLU A 22 9.00 7.15 -8.76
CA GLU A 22 9.95 6.57 -9.69
C GLU A 22 10.94 7.61 -10.24
N LEU A 23 10.47 8.82 -10.58
CA LEU A 23 11.36 9.91 -11.00
C LEU A 23 12.39 10.26 -9.92
N LEU A 24 11.97 10.27 -8.65
CA LEU A 24 12.86 10.48 -7.50
C LEU A 24 13.86 9.32 -7.34
N ALA A 25 13.37 8.09 -7.32
CA ALA A 25 14.18 6.89 -7.08
C ALA A 25 15.20 6.62 -8.21
N ARG A 26 14.90 7.01 -9.46
CA ARG A 26 15.83 6.91 -10.59
C ARG A 26 17.00 7.86 -10.48
N LYS A 27 16.76 9.10 -10.02
CA LYS A 27 17.83 10.10 -9.87
C LYS A 27 18.67 9.86 -8.62
N HIS A 28 18.02 9.51 -7.51
CA HIS A 28 18.67 9.24 -6.23
C HIS A 28 18.11 7.95 -5.61
N PRO A 29 18.72 6.79 -5.90
CA PRO A 29 18.39 5.55 -5.21
C PRO A 29 18.60 5.72 -3.70
N GLY A 30 17.66 5.24 -2.89
CA GLY A 30 17.72 5.39 -1.43
C GLY A 30 16.93 6.56 -0.85
N CYS A 31 16.40 7.48 -1.68
CA CYS A 31 15.62 8.64 -1.20
C CYS A 31 14.27 8.30 -0.51
N GLY A 32 13.95 7.02 -0.32
CA GLY A 32 12.68 6.57 0.26
C GLY A 32 12.40 7.15 1.66
N ASN A 33 13.43 7.34 2.49
CA ASN A 33 13.28 7.89 3.84
C ASN A 33 12.85 9.36 3.82
N ILE A 34 13.51 10.22 3.02
CA ILE A 34 13.12 11.63 2.88
C ILE A 34 11.72 11.76 2.27
N VAL A 35 11.38 10.92 1.29
CA VAL A 35 10.05 10.91 0.67
C VAL A 35 8.98 10.57 1.71
N THR A 36 9.17 9.46 2.44
CA THR A 36 8.19 9.02 3.44
C THR A 36 8.08 10.02 4.59
N PHE A 37 9.21 10.58 5.04
CA PHE A 37 9.22 11.64 6.06
C PHE A 37 8.41 12.85 5.61
N ALA A 38 8.64 13.36 4.40
CA ALA A 38 7.92 14.51 3.87
C ALA A 38 6.40 14.24 3.75
N GLN A 39 6.02 13.04 3.32
CA GLN A 39 4.61 12.62 3.26
C GLN A 39 3.97 12.62 4.67
N PHE A 40 4.64 12.00 5.65
CA PHE A 40 4.14 11.91 7.03
C PHE A 40 4.06 13.29 7.67
N LEU A 41 5.09 14.13 7.48
CA LEU A 41 5.16 15.48 8.01
C LEU A 41 4.02 16.34 7.45
N PHE A 42 3.81 16.31 6.14
CA PHE A 42 2.73 17.06 5.51
C PHE A 42 1.35 16.66 6.04
N ILE A 43 1.07 15.35 6.10
CA ILE A 43 -0.20 14.82 6.64
C ILE A 43 -0.37 15.21 8.11
N ALA A 44 0.69 15.13 8.91
CA ALA A 44 0.64 15.49 10.31
C ALA A 44 0.41 16.99 10.52
N VAL A 45 1.07 17.86 9.75
CA VAL A 45 0.88 19.31 9.83
C VAL A 45 -0.53 19.70 9.39
N GLU A 46 -1.01 19.18 8.26
CA GLU A 46 -2.38 19.42 7.77
C GLU A 46 -3.41 18.95 8.80
N GLY A 47 -3.26 17.73 9.31
CA GLY A 47 -4.14 17.20 10.35
C GLY A 47 -4.08 17.97 11.67
N PHE A 48 -2.91 18.44 12.08
CA PHE A 48 -2.75 19.23 13.30
C PHE A 48 -3.47 20.59 13.19
N LEU A 49 -3.39 21.23 12.03
CA LEU A 49 -4.02 22.52 11.76
C LEU A 49 -5.53 22.40 11.58
N PHE A 50 -5.99 21.48 10.73
CA PHE A 50 -7.40 21.44 10.30
C PHE A 50 -8.27 20.42 11.02
N GLU A 51 -7.70 19.32 11.54
CA GLU A 51 -8.47 18.28 12.23
C GLU A 51 -8.35 18.38 13.75
N ALA A 52 -7.14 18.62 14.27
CA ALA A 52 -6.90 18.71 15.72
C ALA A 52 -7.13 20.12 16.30
N ASP A 53 -7.38 21.13 15.45
CA ASP A 53 -7.54 22.55 15.84
C ASP A 53 -6.41 23.02 16.77
N LEU A 54 -5.16 22.83 16.33
CA LEU A 54 -3.94 23.08 17.11
C LEU A 54 -3.91 22.35 18.46
N GLY A 55 -4.50 21.15 18.51
CA GLY A 55 -4.56 20.30 19.70
C GLY A 55 -5.70 20.65 20.67
N ARG A 56 -6.59 21.58 20.31
CA ARG A 56 -7.77 21.91 21.13
C ARG A 56 -8.85 20.84 21.06
N LYS A 57 -8.97 20.14 19.94
CA LYS A 57 -9.96 19.08 19.75
C LYS A 57 -9.49 17.79 20.42
N ARG A 58 -10.32 17.23 21.30
CA ARG A 58 -10.06 15.90 21.89
C ARG A 58 -10.34 14.80 20.86
N PRO A 59 -9.51 13.75 20.79
CA PRO A 59 -9.73 12.65 19.86
C PRO A 59 -11.01 11.89 20.22
N ALA A 60 -11.82 11.58 19.21
CA ALA A 60 -13.01 10.74 19.37
C ALA A 60 -12.63 9.28 19.66
N ILE A 61 -11.52 8.82 19.09
CA ILE A 61 -10.97 7.48 19.32
C ILE A 61 -9.79 7.58 20.31
N PRO A 62 -9.78 6.80 21.42
CA PRO A 62 -8.67 6.85 22.36
C PRO A 62 -7.32 6.54 21.71
N ILE A 63 -6.30 7.37 22.00
CA ILE A 63 -4.97 7.31 21.34
C ILE A 63 -4.32 5.92 21.41
N ARG A 64 -4.60 5.12 22.44
CA ARG A 64 -4.12 3.74 22.57
C ARG A 64 -4.47 2.86 21.34
N TYR A 65 -5.62 3.08 20.70
CA TYR A 65 -6.01 2.33 19.50
C TYR A 65 -5.17 2.73 18.29
N TYR A 66 -4.85 4.03 18.14
CA TYR A 66 -3.93 4.50 17.12
C TYR A 66 -2.51 4.01 17.36
N GLY A 67 -2.04 4.00 18.62
CA GLY A 67 -0.77 3.39 18.99
C GLY A 67 -0.69 1.90 18.60
N ALA A 68 -1.77 1.14 18.83
CA ALA A 68 -1.85 -0.25 18.39
C ALA A 68 -1.82 -0.40 16.86
N MET A 69 -2.51 0.48 16.12
CA MET A 69 -2.46 0.47 14.64
C MET A 69 -1.05 0.75 14.11
N VAL A 70 -0.39 1.76 14.68
CA VAL A 70 0.99 2.12 14.33
C VAL A 70 1.94 0.97 14.64
N ALA A 71 1.80 0.31 15.79
CA ALA A 71 2.62 -0.84 16.16
C ALA A 71 2.42 -2.04 15.21
N MET A 72 1.17 -2.33 14.82
CA MET A 72 0.87 -3.37 13.82
C MET A 72 1.47 -3.02 12.47
N PHE A 73 1.30 -1.77 12.00
CA PHE A 73 1.87 -1.32 10.74
C PHE A 73 3.39 -1.39 10.73
N PHE A 74 4.04 -0.92 11.80
CA PHE A 74 5.49 -0.97 11.95
C PHE A 74 6.00 -2.42 11.94
N THR A 75 5.36 -3.31 12.70
CA THR A 75 5.68 -4.75 12.70
C THR A 75 5.57 -5.33 11.30
N VAL A 76 4.48 -5.07 10.57
CA VAL A 76 4.29 -5.54 9.19
C VAL A 76 5.38 -4.99 8.28
N SER A 77 5.73 -3.71 8.38
CA SER A 77 6.77 -3.08 7.56
C SER A 77 8.16 -3.66 7.84
N VAL A 78 8.54 -3.81 9.11
CA VAL A 78 9.83 -4.39 9.51
C VAL A 78 9.95 -5.83 9.04
N VAL A 79 8.94 -6.66 9.28
CA VAL A 79 8.98 -8.09 8.90
C VAL A 79 9.01 -8.25 7.37
N ASN A 80 8.24 -7.46 6.61
CA ASN A 80 8.30 -7.50 5.14
C ASN A 80 9.68 -7.08 4.62
N ASN A 81 10.26 -6.00 5.17
CA ASN A 81 11.58 -5.54 4.76
C ASN A 81 12.67 -6.56 5.11
N TYR A 82 12.60 -7.17 6.30
CA TYR A 82 13.53 -8.21 6.71
C TYR A 82 13.43 -9.47 5.85
N ALA A 83 12.22 -9.85 5.42
CA ALA A 83 12.02 -11.01 4.54
C ALA A 83 12.80 -10.91 3.21
N LEU A 84 13.06 -9.70 2.71
CA LEU A 84 13.89 -9.49 1.51
C LEU A 84 15.36 -9.87 1.74
N ASN A 85 15.86 -9.70 2.97
CA ASN A 85 17.22 -10.08 3.36
C ASN A 85 17.36 -11.60 3.59
N LEU A 86 16.24 -12.34 3.66
CA LEU A 86 16.21 -13.79 3.84
C LEU A 86 16.27 -14.57 2.50
N ASN A 87 16.89 -13.98 1.47
CA ASN A 87 16.99 -14.53 0.11
C ASN A 87 15.64 -14.87 -0.54
N ILE A 88 14.58 -14.15 -0.16
CA ILE A 88 13.31 -14.27 -0.85
C ILE A 88 13.35 -13.44 -2.13
N ALA A 89 13.16 -14.10 -3.26
CA ALA A 89 13.00 -13.43 -4.53
C ALA A 89 11.83 -12.42 -4.47
N MET A 90 12.04 -11.20 -4.96
CA MET A 90 11.02 -10.14 -5.03
C MET A 90 9.66 -10.62 -5.58
N PRO A 91 9.60 -11.48 -6.60
CA PRO A 91 8.32 -11.97 -7.10
C PRO A 91 7.59 -12.89 -6.12
N LEU A 92 8.31 -13.69 -5.34
CA LEU A 92 7.72 -14.51 -4.27
C LEU A 92 7.14 -13.62 -3.17
N HIS A 93 7.86 -12.56 -2.78
CA HIS A 93 7.33 -11.54 -1.86
C HIS A 93 6.05 -10.89 -2.41
N MET A 94 6.00 -10.58 -3.72
CA MET A 94 4.81 -10.03 -4.37
C MET A 94 3.62 -11.02 -4.39
N ILE A 95 3.86 -12.31 -4.63
CA ILE A 95 2.85 -13.37 -4.55
C ILE A 95 2.25 -13.43 -3.14
N PHE A 96 3.10 -13.50 -2.12
CA PHE A 96 2.63 -13.50 -0.73
C PHE A 96 1.80 -12.26 -0.42
N ARG A 97 2.27 -11.06 -0.79
CA ARG A 97 1.53 -9.82 -0.56
C ARG A 97 0.11 -9.82 -1.18
N SER A 98 -0.07 -10.56 -2.25
CA SER A 98 -1.35 -10.73 -2.96
C SER A 98 -2.31 -11.70 -2.28
N GLY A 99 -1.81 -12.56 -1.37
CA GLY A 99 -2.61 -13.43 -0.51
C GLY A 99 -3.34 -12.69 0.63
N SER A 100 -3.14 -11.38 0.77
CA SER A 100 -3.79 -10.56 1.80
C SER A 100 -5.32 -10.62 1.73
N LEU A 101 -5.90 -10.80 0.54
CA LEU A 101 -7.35 -11.00 0.37
C LEU A 101 -7.85 -12.28 1.05
N ILE A 102 -7.13 -13.39 0.86
CA ILE A 102 -7.46 -14.69 1.43
C ILE A 102 -7.33 -14.61 2.95
N ALA A 103 -6.22 -14.06 3.47
CA ALA A 103 -6.05 -13.89 4.91
C ALA A 103 -7.11 -12.99 5.55
N ASN A 104 -7.49 -11.89 4.89
CA ASN A 104 -8.54 -11.01 5.37
C ASN A 104 -9.90 -11.72 5.42
N MET A 105 -10.20 -12.52 4.39
CA MET A 105 -11.41 -13.34 4.38
C MET A 105 -11.41 -14.36 5.52
N ILE A 106 -10.34 -15.15 5.68
CA ILE A 106 -10.19 -16.16 6.74
C ILE A 106 -10.31 -15.52 8.13
N LEU A 107 -9.52 -14.48 8.42
CA LEU A 107 -9.59 -13.80 9.71
C LEU A 107 -10.95 -13.10 9.92
N GLY A 108 -11.60 -12.63 8.86
CA GLY A 108 -12.95 -12.09 8.93
C GLY A 108 -13.99 -13.15 9.34
N ILE A 109 -13.82 -14.41 8.93
CA ILE A 109 -14.65 -15.53 9.39
C ILE A 109 -14.33 -15.86 10.85
N ILE A 110 -13.06 -15.93 11.21
CA ILE A 110 -12.64 -16.36 12.56
C ILE A 110 -12.98 -15.31 13.62
N ILE A 111 -12.60 -14.05 13.39
CA ILE A 111 -12.67 -12.94 14.35
C ILE A 111 -14.04 -12.25 14.32
N LEU A 112 -14.49 -11.84 13.13
CA LEU A 112 -15.76 -11.10 12.98
C LEU A 112 -16.97 -12.02 12.80
N LYS A 113 -16.77 -13.35 12.78
CA LYS A 113 -17.82 -14.36 12.52
C LYS A 113 -18.64 -14.06 11.26
N LYS A 114 -18.02 -13.44 10.26
CA LYS A 114 -18.69 -13.09 9.00
C LYS A 114 -18.98 -14.33 8.18
N ARG A 115 -20.15 -14.35 7.53
CA ARG A 115 -20.49 -15.33 6.49
C ARG A 115 -20.42 -14.64 5.12
N TYR A 116 -19.63 -15.19 4.23
CA TYR A 116 -19.50 -14.72 2.85
C TYR A 116 -20.32 -15.60 1.90
N SER A 117 -20.82 -15.02 0.81
CA SER A 117 -21.49 -15.78 -0.26
C SER A 117 -20.45 -16.56 -1.07
N ILE A 118 -20.85 -17.69 -1.67
CA ILE A 118 -20.02 -18.52 -2.55
C ILE A 118 -19.34 -17.66 -3.62
N PHE A 119 -20.08 -16.73 -4.24
CA PHE A 119 -19.51 -15.84 -5.26
C PHE A 119 -18.38 -14.93 -4.74
N LYS A 120 -18.38 -14.55 -3.46
CA LYS A 120 -17.25 -13.80 -2.87
C LYS A 120 -16.00 -14.67 -2.73
N TYR A 121 -16.17 -15.96 -2.42
CA TYR A 121 -15.04 -16.90 -2.40
C TYR A 121 -14.47 -17.10 -3.80
N THR A 122 -15.33 -17.37 -4.79
CA THR A 122 -14.92 -17.52 -6.19
C THR A 122 -14.24 -16.26 -6.73
N SER A 123 -14.73 -15.09 -6.35
CA SER A 123 -14.17 -13.79 -6.76
C SER A 123 -12.75 -13.60 -6.25
N ILE A 124 -12.54 -13.84 -4.95
CA ILE A 124 -11.21 -13.72 -4.35
C ILE A 124 -10.27 -14.77 -4.94
N ALA A 125 -10.74 -15.99 -5.16
CA ALA A 125 -9.95 -17.04 -5.80
C ALA A 125 -9.49 -16.60 -7.20
N LEU A 126 -10.40 -16.09 -8.04
CA LEU A 126 -10.08 -15.56 -9.37
C LEU A 126 -9.04 -14.43 -9.31
N VAL A 127 -9.23 -13.44 -8.42
CA VAL A 127 -8.28 -12.34 -8.26
C VAL A 127 -6.92 -12.84 -7.80
N SER A 128 -6.87 -13.75 -6.81
CA SER A 128 -5.62 -14.33 -6.31
C SER A 128 -4.88 -15.15 -7.37
N VAL A 129 -5.59 -15.97 -8.16
CA VAL A 129 -5.01 -16.74 -9.27
C VAL A 129 -4.49 -15.80 -10.36
N GLY A 130 -5.24 -14.77 -10.73
CA GLY A 130 -4.82 -13.82 -11.75
C GLY A 130 -3.54 -13.08 -11.37
N ILE A 131 -3.45 -12.58 -10.13
CA ILE A 131 -2.24 -11.91 -9.64
C ILE A 131 -1.07 -12.89 -9.55
N PHE A 132 -1.31 -14.12 -9.11
CA PHE A 132 -0.29 -15.17 -9.08
C PHE A 132 0.31 -15.43 -10.46
N ILE A 133 -0.53 -15.63 -11.49
CA ILE A 133 -0.08 -15.87 -12.87
C ILE A 133 0.77 -14.69 -13.37
N CYS A 134 0.27 -13.45 -13.25
CA CYS A 134 1.02 -12.27 -13.69
C CYS A 134 2.36 -12.14 -12.96
N THR A 135 2.36 -12.30 -11.64
CA THR A 135 3.57 -12.14 -10.82
C THR A 135 4.60 -13.23 -11.14
N PHE A 136 4.17 -14.49 -11.27
CA PHE A 136 5.05 -15.61 -11.59
C PHE A 136 5.69 -15.46 -12.97
N MET A 137 4.94 -14.97 -13.95
CA MET A 137 5.46 -14.78 -15.30
C MET A 137 6.42 -13.60 -15.40
N SER A 138 6.12 -12.50 -14.70
CA SER A 138 7.07 -11.40 -14.53
C SER A 138 8.34 -11.88 -13.80
N ALA A 139 8.22 -12.74 -12.80
CA ALA A 139 9.35 -13.34 -12.08
C ALA A 139 10.31 -14.06 -13.01
N LYS A 140 9.73 -14.96 -13.83
CA LYS A 140 10.50 -15.85 -14.71
C LYS A 140 11.32 -15.07 -15.72
N GLN A 141 10.78 -13.97 -16.25
CA GLN A 141 11.49 -13.09 -17.18
C GLN A 141 12.75 -12.45 -16.56
N VAL A 142 12.69 -12.11 -15.27
CA VAL A 142 13.83 -11.55 -14.53
C VAL A 142 14.86 -12.63 -14.21
N THR A 143 14.44 -13.82 -13.77
CA THR A 143 15.36 -14.91 -13.40
C THR A 143 16.09 -15.52 -14.60
N SER A 144 15.52 -15.49 -15.80
CA SER A 144 16.22 -15.95 -17.03
C SER A 144 17.49 -15.14 -17.38
N GLN A 145 17.79 -14.05 -16.67
CA GLN A 145 19.00 -13.24 -16.85
C GLN A 145 20.05 -13.40 -15.75
N SER A 146 19.79 -14.16 -14.68
CA SER A 146 20.71 -14.28 -13.55
C SER A 146 20.83 -15.72 -13.08
N SER A 147 21.77 -16.47 -13.65
CA SER A 147 22.18 -17.78 -13.15
C SER A 147 23.52 -17.68 -12.45
N SER A 148 23.55 -17.90 -11.12
CA SER A 148 24.55 -18.69 -10.38
C SER A 148 24.59 -18.30 -8.90
N SER A 149 24.46 -19.29 -8.01
CA SER A 149 25.59 -19.85 -7.25
C SER A 149 25.05 -20.77 -6.15
N GLU A 150 25.65 -21.95 -6.07
CA GLU A 150 25.45 -22.92 -5.01
C GLU A 150 26.11 -22.43 -3.72
N ASN A 151 25.40 -22.48 -2.60
CA ASN A 151 26.03 -22.83 -1.33
C ASN A 151 25.05 -23.37 -0.28
N ASP A 152 25.51 -24.41 0.41
CA ASP A 152 25.00 -25.11 1.60
C ASP A 152 23.47 -25.32 1.73
N GLY A 153 22.98 -26.40 1.13
CA GLY A 153 21.55 -26.66 0.89
C GLY A 153 20.66 -26.66 2.14
N PHE A 154 21.16 -27.10 3.31
CA PHE A 154 20.36 -27.10 4.53
C PHE A 154 20.19 -25.71 5.14
N GLN A 155 21.29 -24.95 5.24
CA GLN A 155 21.24 -23.58 5.76
C GLN A 155 20.44 -22.66 4.84
N ALA A 156 20.64 -22.77 3.52
CA ALA A 156 19.85 -22.03 2.53
C ALA A 156 18.36 -22.35 2.63
N PHE A 157 18.00 -23.63 2.80
CA PHE A 157 16.61 -24.06 2.98
C PHE A 157 16.01 -23.51 4.29
N ALA A 158 16.76 -23.52 5.40
CA ALA A 158 16.30 -22.99 6.68
C ALA A 158 16.02 -21.47 6.63
N TRP A 159 16.92 -20.69 6.02
CA TRP A 159 16.71 -19.24 5.82
C TRP A 159 15.52 -18.95 4.91
N TRP A 160 15.35 -19.74 3.84
CA TRP A 160 14.20 -19.63 2.95
C TRP A 160 12.88 -19.93 3.68
N LEU A 161 12.83 -21.02 4.47
CA LEU A 161 11.66 -21.39 5.25
C LEU A 161 11.31 -20.33 6.31
N LEU A 162 12.32 -19.76 6.96
CA LEU A 162 12.13 -18.63 7.89
C LEU A 162 11.52 -17.42 7.17
N GLY A 163 11.97 -17.11 5.96
CA GLY A 163 11.41 -16.04 5.15
C GLY A 163 9.94 -16.28 4.80
N ILE A 164 9.56 -17.52 4.44
CA ILE A 164 8.16 -17.89 4.19
C ILE A 164 7.31 -17.70 5.46
N GLY A 165 7.84 -18.11 6.62
CA GLY A 165 7.21 -17.88 7.92
C GLY A 165 7.00 -16.39 8.19
N ALA A 166 8.03 -15.57 7.96
CA ALA A 166 7.99 -14.12 8.13
C ALA A 166 6.93 -13.44 7.23
N LEU A 167 6.89 -13.79 5.94
CA LEU A 167 5.88 -13.26 5.01
C LEU A 167 4.45 -13.68 5.39
N THR A 168 4.27 -14.93 5.82
CA THR A 168 2.97 -15.44 6.27
C THR A 168 2.49 -14.67 7.50
N PHE A 169 3.38 -14.44 8.46
CA PHE A 169 3.09 -13.64 9.64
C PHE A 169 2.74 -12.19 9.29
N ALA A 170 3.55 -11.53 8.45
CA ALA A 170 3.30 -10.15 8.02
C ALA A 170 1.95 -10.02 7.29
N LEU A 171 1.58 -11.00 6.49
CA LEU A 171 0.31 -11.07 5.78
C LEU A 171 -0.89 -11.21 6.74
N LEU A 172 -0.81 -12.10 7.73
CA LEU A 172 -1.84 -12.26 8.75
C LEU A 172 -1.97 -11.00 9.62
N MET A 173 -0.84 -10.39 10.01
CA MET A 173 -0.83 -9.13 10.77
C MET A 173 -1.43 -7.97 9.97
N SER A 174 -1.15 -7.87 8.67
CA SER A 174 -1.75 -6.87 7.78
C SER A 174 -3.28 -7.04 7.68
N ALA A 175 -3.75 -8.29 7.51
CA ALA A 175 -5.18 -8.59 7.53
C ALA A 175 -5.83 -8.28 8.90
N ARG A 176 -5.13 -8.61 10.00
CA ARG A 176 -5.58 -8.30 11.36
C ARG A 176 -5.69 -6.81 11.61
N MET A 177 -4.76 -6.00 11.11
CA MET A 177 -4.78 -4.54 11.18
C MET A 177 -6.00 -3.97 10.45
N GLY A 178 -6.30 -4.44 9.23
CA GLY A 178 -7.48 -4.00 8.50
C GLY A 178 -8.79 -4.35 9.22
N ILE A 179 -8.88 -5.56 9.80
CA ILE A 179 -10.04 -5.98 10.61
C ILE A 179 -10.15 -5.12 11.88
N PHE A 180 -9.01 -4.78 12.50
CA PHE A 180 -8.98 -3.89 13.66
C PHE A 180 -9.56 -2.51 13.32
N GLN A 181 -9.16 -1.93 12.19
CA GLN A 181 -9.70 -0.67 11.68
C GLN A 181 -11.22 -0.76 11.46
N GLU A 182 -11.69 -1.83 10.81
CA GLU A 182 -13.12 -2.02 10.58
C GLU A 182 -13.91 -2.10 11.90
N THR A 183 -13.42 -2.85 12.90
CA THR A 183 -14.09 -2.93 14.21
C THR A 183 -14.06 -1.60 14.94
N LEU A 184 -12.94 -0.89 14.89
CA LEU A 184 -12.76 0.40 15.56
C LEU A 184 -13.75 1.45 15.03
N TYR A 185 -13.90 1.55 13.71
CA TYR A 185 -14.84 2.50 13.10
C TYR A 185 -16.30 2.10 13.29
N ARG A 186 -16.60 0.81 13.44
CA ARG A 186 -17.94 0.36 13.86
C ARG A 186 -18.26 0.77 15.30
N GLN A 187 -17.27 0.76 16.18
CA GLN A 187 -17.44 1.07 17.60
C GLN A 187 -17.50 2.57 17.87
N PHE A 188 -16.59 3.35 17.29
CA PHE A 188 -16.42 4.77 17.59
C PHE A 188 -16.96 5.70 16.51
N GLY A 189 -17.44 5.17 15.38
CA GLY A 189 -17.91 5.97 14.25
C GLY A 189 -16.83 6.29 13.22
N LYS A 190 -17.22 7.05 12.20
CA LYS A 190 -16.40 7.33 11.01
C LYS A 190 -15.53 8.56 11.22
N HIS A 191 -14.30 8.35 11.68
CA HIS A 191 -13.32 9.41 11.93
C HIS A 191 -12.09 9.27 11.02
N SER A 192 -12.29 9.34 9.70
CA SER A 192 -11.22 9.08 8.72
C SER A 192 -10.08 10.09 8.75
N LYS A 193 -10.38 11.39 8.91
CA LYS A 193 -9.38 12.46 9.01
C LYS A 193 -8.58 12.39 10.32
N GLU A 194 -9.26 12.19 11.45
CA GLU A 194 -8.62 11.99 12.75
C GLU A 194 -7.67 10.79 12.72
N ALA A 195 -8.15 9.67 12.17
CA ALA A 195 -7.32 8.48 12.01
C ALA A 195 -6.15 8.71 11.06
N LEU A 196 -6.35 9.46 9.97
CA LEU A 196 -5.28 9.83 9.06
C LEU A 196 -4.20 10.64 9.78
N PHE A 197 -4.59 11.65 10.56
CA PHE A 197 -3.69 12.46 11.37
C PHE A 197 -2.88 11.60 12.35
N TYR A 198 -3.53 10.87 13.26
CA TYR A 198 -2.80 10.14 14.31
C TYR A 198 -1.91 9.01 13.78
N ASN A 199 -2.32 8.33 12.69
CA ASN A 199 -1.49 7.28 12.10
C ASN A 199 -0.23 7.82 11.39
N HIS A 200 -0.16 9.10 11.10
CA HIS A 200 1.04 9.74 10.50
C HIS A 200 1.79 10.60 11.50
N ALA A 201 1.12 11.19 12.49
CA ALA A 201 1.76 11.99 13.54
C ALA A 201 2.49 11.12 14.57
N LEU A 202 1.89 10.01 15.04
CA LEU A 202 2.51 9.17 16.06
C LEU A 202 3.83 8.50 15.64
N PRO A 203 4.03 8.07 14.37
CA PRO A 203 5.31 7.53 13.92
C PRO A 203 6.41 8.57 13.69
N LEU A 204 6.09 9.87 13.57
CA LEU A 204 7.07 10.91 13.21
C LEU A 204 8.33 10.93 14.09
N PRO A 205 8.25 10.80 15.43
CA PRO A 205 9.44 10.73 16.27
C PRO A 205 10.40 9.59 15.89
N GLY A 206 9.90 8.50 15.31
CA GLY A 206 10.73 7.39 14.83
C GLY A 206 11.66 7.77 13.68
N PHE A 207 11.37 8.84 12.92
CA PHE A 207 12.25 9.31 11.85
C PHE A 207 13.54 9.96 12.38
N ILE A 208 13.65 10.22 13.68
CA ILE A 208 14.92 10.67 14.30
C ILE A 208 16.03 9.66 14.04
N PHE A 209 15.72 8.35 14.07
CA PHE A 209 16.68 7.29 13.75
C PHE A 209 17.12 7.27 12.28
N LEU A 210 16.40 7.96 11.40
CA LEU A 210 16.68 8.09 9.97
C LEU A 210 17.14 9.50 9.59
N ALA A 211 17.35 10.39 10.57
CA ALA A 211 17.58 11.82 10.32
C ALA A 211 18.84 12.10 9.50
N SER A 212 19.92 11.32 9.71
CA SER A 212 21.16 11.45 8.92
C SER A 212 20.90 11.20 7.44
N ASP A 213 20.28 10.07 7.10
CA ASP A 213 19.97 9.71 5.72
C ASP A 213 18.99 10.69 5.05
N ILE A 214 18.02 11.20 5.81
CA ILE A 214 17.10 12.24 5.34
C ILE A 214 17.86 13.53 5.02
N TYR A 215 18.78 13.94 5.90
CA TYR A 215 19.58 15.15 5.70
C TYR A 215 20.51 15.02 4.49
N ASP A 216 21.18 13.88 4.34
CA ASP A 216 22.07 13.62 3.21
C ASP A 216 21.33 13.73 1.87
N HIS A 217 20.13 13.15 1.79
CA HIS A 217 19.28 13.28 0.60
C HIS A 217 18.74 14.69 0.39
N ALA A 218 18.46 15.46 1.46
CA ALA A 218 18.07 16.86 1.32
C ALA A 218 19.20 17.71 0.72
N VAL A 219 20.45 17.46 1.13
CA VAL A 219 21.64 18.11 0.54
C VAL A 219 21.80 17.73 -0.93
N LEU A 220 21.57 16.46 -1.29
CA LEU A 220 21.58 16.03 -2.69
C LEU A 220 20.49 16.71 -3.52
N PHE A 221 19.28 16.86 -2.97
CA PHE A 221 18.16 17.50 -3.66
C PHE A 221 18.44 18.99 -3.92
N ASN A 222 19.11 19.68 -2.99
CA ASN A 222 19.54 21.07 -3.16
C ASN A 222 20.55 21.26 -4.30
N LYS A 223 21.34 20.23 -4.62
CA LYS A 223 22.32 20.25 -5.72
C LYS A 223 21.71 19.89 -7.08
N SER A 224 20.43 19.55 -7.13
CA SER A 224 19.79 19.16 -8.38
C SER A 224 19.57 20.34 -9.32
N GLU A 225 19.46 20.05 -10.62
CA GLU A 225 19.24 21.04 -11.66
C GLU A 225 18.01 21.91 -11.36
N LEU A 226 18.16 23.20 -11.65
CA LEU A 226 17.09 24.17 -11.50
C LEU A 226 16.01 23.94 -12.56
N TYR A 227 14.77 23.84 -12.11
CA TYR A 227 13.59 23.70 -12.92
C TYR A 227 12.69 24.90 -12.71
N GLN A 228 12.28 25.54 -13.80
CA GLN A 228 11.27 26.58 -13.75
C GLN A 228 9.89 25.93 -13.71
N VAL A 229 9.17 26.13 -12.61
CA VAL A 229 7.83 25.60 -12.44
C VAL A 229 6.90 26.28 -13.47
N PRO A 230 6.28 25.52 -14.38
CA PRO A 230 5.31 26.06 -15.32
C PRO A 230 4.20 26.81 -14.58
N VAL A 231 3.66 27.87 -15.17
CA VAL A 231 2.57 28.72 -14.62
C VAL A 231 2.99 29.67 -13.49
N VAL A 232 3.93 29.30 -12.61
CA VAL A 232 4.31 30.12 -11.44
C VAL A 232 5.60 30.92 -11.68
N GLY A 233 6.45 30.50 -12.64
CA GLY A 233 7.70 31.20 -12.98
C GLY A 233 8.79 31.14 -11.91
N VAL A 234 8.58 30.36 -10.84
CA VAL A 234 9.54 30.18 -9.76
C VAL A 234 10.51 29.06 -10.12
N THR A 235 11.80 29.34 -9.92
CA THR A 235 12.88 28.39 -10.16
C THR A 235 13.19 27.62 -8.87
N VAL A 236 13.05 26.30 -8.91
CA VAL A 236 13.39 25.41 -7.77
C VAL A 236 14.21 24.23 -8.24
N PRO A 237 15.05 23.60 -7.40
CA PRO A 237 15.70 22.36 -7.78
C PRO A 237 14.65 21.27 -8.09
N ILE A 238 14.82 20.60 -9.22
CA ILE A 238 13.80 19.69 -9.79
C ILE A 238 13.38 18.57 -8.83
N MET A 239 14.30 18.12 -7.97
CA MET A 239 14.02 17.07 -6.99
C MET A 239 12.99 17.51 -5.94
N TRP A 240 13.01 18.78 -5.52
CA TRP A 240 12.01 19.33 -4.61
C TRP A 240 10.64 19.45 -5.27
N PHE A 241 10.60 19.76 -6.56
CA PHE A 241 9.35 19.75 -7.33
C PHE A 241 8.74 18.34 -7.39
N TYR A 242 9.54 17.32 -7.71
CA TYR A 242 9.07 15.93 -7.71
C TYR A 242 8.63 15.46 -6.33
N LEU A 243 9.37 15.81 -5.27
CA LEU A 243 8.99 15.51 -3.89
C LEU A 243 7.65 16.16 -3.54
N PHE A 244 7.46 17.43 -3.88
CA PHE A 244 6.22 18.15 -3.62
C PHE A 244 5.02 17.49 -4.33
N MET A 245 5.15 17.19 -5.62
CA MET A 245 4.11 16.48 -6.38
C MET A 245 3.83 15.07 -5.80
N ASN A 246 4.88 14.37 -5.36
CA ASN A 246 4.75 13.09 -4.69
C ASN A 246 3.95 13.22 -3.38
N VAL A 247 4.25 14.21 -2.55
CA VAL A 247 3.55 14.45 -1.27
C VAL A 247 2.06 14.77 -1.50
N ILE A 248 1.74 15.63 -2.48
CA ILE A 248 0.35 15.99 -2.80
C ILE A 248 -0.44 14.77 -3.31
N THR A 249 0.12 14.03 -4.25
CA THR A 249 -0.53 12.82 -4.79
C THR A 249 -0.67 11.73 -3.73
N GLN A 250 0.31 11.58 -2.83
CA GLN A 250 0.23 10.68 -1.69
C GLN A 250 -0.88 11.09 -0.73
N TYR A 251 -1.01 12.38 -0.42
CA TYR A 251 -2.06 12.89 0.45
C TYR A 251 -3.46 12.51 -0.10
N VAL A 252 -3.69 12.75 -1.39
CA VAL A 252 -4.94 12.36 -2.08
C VAL A 252 -5.17 10.85 -1.99
N CYS A 253 -4.14 10.08 -2.29
CA CYS A 253 -4.14 8.61 -2.24
C CYS A 253 -4.57 8.10 -0.85
N ILE A 254 -3.85 8.50 0.20
CA ILE A 254 -4.04 7.96 1.55
C ILE A 254 -5.33 8.45 2.19
N ARG A 255 -5.75 9.68 1.90
CA ARG A 255 -7.07 10.18 2.31
C ARG A 255 -8.19 9.36 1.69
N GLY A 256 -8.05 8.97 0.41
CA GLY A 256 -8.94 8.04 -0.26
C GLY A 256 -8.99 6.68 0.45
N VAL A 257 -7.83 6.10 0.79
CA VAL A 257 -7.73 4.82 1.51
C VAL A 257 -8.41 4.89 2.88
N PHE A 258 -8.10 5.90 3.70
CA PHE A 258 -8.70 6.02 5.04
C PHE A 258 -10.20 6.27 4.99
N THR A 259 -10.68 7.04 4.00
CA THR A 259 -12.12 7.21 3.76
C THR A 259 -12.75 5.87 3.38
N LEU A 260 -12.13 5.11 2.48
CA LEU A 260 -12.62 3.79 2.10
C LEU A 260 -12.67 2.83 3.30
N THR A 261 -11.69 2.88 4.20
CA THR A 261 -11.67 2.05 5.42
C THR A 261 -12.81 2.37 6.38
N THR A 262 -13.29 3.62 6.41
CA THR A 262 -14.46 3.99 7.23
C THR A 262 -15.80 3.64 6.58
N GLU A 263 -15.84 3.49 5.25
CA GLU A 263 -17.07 3.28 4.49
C GLU A 263 -17.29 1.81 4.10
N CYS A 264 -16.22 1.03 3.97
CA CYS A 264 -16.26 -0.34 3.45
C CYS A 264 -15.67 -1.35 4.43
N THR A 265 -15.94 -2.63 4.18
CA THR A 265 -15.32 -3.70 4.98
C THR A 265 -13.82 -3.81 4.69
N SER A 266 -13.06 -4.30 5.66
CA SER A 266 -11.62 -4.56 5.53
C SER A 266 -11.27 -5.38 4.28
N LEU A 267 -12.12 -6.35 3.94
CA LEU A 267 -11.98 -7.17 2.73
C LEU A 267 -12.12 -6.34 1.44
N THR A 268 -13.10 -5.45 1.38
CA THR A 268 -13.33 -4.56 0.22
C THR A 268 -12.19 -3.57 0.06
N VAL A 269 -11.71 -2.98 1.16
CA VAL A 269 -10.54 -2.09 1.15
C VAL A 269 -9.32 -2.83 0.62
N THR A 270 -9.09 -4.07 1.08
CA THR A 270 -7.98 -4.91 0.63
C THR A 270 -8.09 -5.22 -0.86
N LEU A 271 -9.30 -5.42 -1.38
CA LEU A 271 -9.54 -5.63 -2.83
C LEU A 271 -9.16 -4.39 -3.62
N VAL A 272 -9.67 -3.21 -3.24
CA VAL A 272 -9.38 -1.95 -3.96
C VAL A 272 -7.88 -1.62 -3.93
N VAL A 273 -7.21 -1.76 -2.78
CA VAL A 273 -5.76 -1.51 -2.68
C VAL A 273 -4.94 -2.52 -3.49
N THR A 274 -5.40 -3.77 -3.55
CA THR A 274 -4.78 -4.81 -4.38
C THR A 274 -4.94 -4.50 -5.87
N LEU A 275 -6.13 -4.11 -6.31
CA LEU A 275 -6.40 -3.72 -7.69
C LEU A 275 -5.57 -2.52 -8.13
N ARG A 276 -5.46 -1.52 -7.26
CA ARG A 276 -4.59 -0.37 -7.47
C ARG A 276 -3.13 -0.77 -7.73
N LYS A 277 -2.58 -1.68 -6.91
CA LYS A 277 -1.21 -2.20 -7.10
C LYS A 277 -1.09 -2.96 -8.43
N PHE A 278 -2.11 -3.75 -8.76
CA PHE A 278 -2.16 -4.50 -10.01
C PHE A 278 -2.19 -3.58 -11.24
N VAL A 279 -3.03 -2.53 -11.24
CA VAL A 279 -3.06 -1.52 -12.30
C VAL A 279 -1.74 -0.78 -12.42
N SER A 280 -1.10 -0.45 -11.28
CA SER A 280 0.23 0.17 -11.28
C SER A 280 1.29 -0.75 -11.91
N LEU A 281 1.21 -2.06 -11.67
CA LEU A 281 2.08 -3.06 -12.30
C LEU A 281 1.85 -3.14 -13.82
N ILE A 282 0.60 -3.17 -14.28
CA ILE A 282 0.30 -3.14 -15.73
C ILE A 282 0.87 -1.87 -16.37
N PHE A 283 0.60 -0.71 -15.76
CA PHE A 283 1.11 0.57 -16.24
C PHE A 283 2.64 0.55 -16.33
N SER A 284 3.32 0.05 -15.31
CA SER A 284 4.78 -0.09 -15.29
C SER A 284 5.28 -0.98 -16.43
N ILE A 285 4.67 -2.15 -16.66
CA ILE A 285 5.07 -3.05 -17.76
C ILE A 285 4.92 -2.35 -19.12
N LEU A 286 3.78 -1.67 -19.35
CA LEU A 286 3.49 -0.98 -20.60
C LEU A 286 4.42 0.22 -20.83
N TYR A 287 4.63 1.04 -19.79
CA TYR A 287 5.44 2.24 -19.87
C TYR A 287 6.93 1.92 -20.05
N PHE A 288 7.45 0.88 -19.37
CA PHE A 288 8.83 0.41 -19.54
C PHE A 288 9.05 -0.55 -20.71
N ARG A 289 8.00 -0.80 -21.50
CA ARG A 289 8.04 -1.70 -22.68
C ARG A 289 8.60 -3.08 -22.35
N ASN A 290 8.30 -3.59 -21.14
CA ASN A 290 8.62 -4.97 -20.79
C ASN A 290 7.71 -5.94 -21.57
N PRO A 291 8.21 -7.12 -21.95
CA PRO A 291 7.45 -8.06 -22.79
C PRO A 291 6.19 -8.59 -22.08
N PHE A 292 5.02 -8.07 -22.47
CA PHE A 292 3.72 -8.49 -21.95
C PHE A 292 3.25 -9.76 -22.66
N THR A 293 3.51 -10.92 -22.05
CA THR A 293 3.16 -12.24 -22.62
C THR A 293 1.67 -12.55 -22.55
N LEU A 294 1.22 -13.57 -23.31
CA LEU A 294 -0.15 -14.09 -23.25
C LEU A 294 -0.60 -14.46 -21.82
N TRP A 295 0.32 -14.91 -20.97
CA TRP A 295 0.01 -15.22 -19.58
C TRP A 295 -0.32 -13.98 -18.74
N HIS A 296 0.30 -12.84 -19.02
CA HIS A 296 -0.07 -11.58 -18.36
C HIS A 296 -1.48 -11.14 -18.78
N TRP A 297 -1.87 -11.37 -20.04
CA TRP A 297 -3.25 -11.15 -20.49
C TRP A 297 -4.24 -12.05 -19.77
N LEU A 298 -3.95 -13.36 -19.69
CA LEU A 298 -4.80 -14.32 -18.99
C LEU A 298 -4.99 -13.94 -17.51
N GLY A 299 -3.89 -13.62 -16.81
CA GLY A 299 -3.96 -13.18 -15.42
C GLY A 299 -4.76 -11.89 -15.24
N THR A 300 -4.62 -10.93 -16.18
CA THR A 300 -5.40 -9.69 -16.19
C THR A 300 -6.90 -9.93 -16.33
N VAL A 301 -7.29 -10.85 -17.21
CA VAL A 301 -8.70 -11.25 -17.38
C VAL A 301 -9.25 -11.85 -16.09
N PHE A 302 -8.51 -12.73 -15.41
CA PHE A 302 -8.95 -13.30 -14.13
C PHE A 302 -9.11 -12.25 -13.03
N VAL A 303 -8.18 -11.29 -12.91
CA VAL A 303 -8.32 -10.19 -11.95
C VAL A 303 -9.54 -9.35 -12.25
N PHE A 304 -9.79 -9.03 -13.52
CA PHE A 304 -10.94 -8.21 -13.92
C PHE A 304 -12.27 -8.94 -13.69
N LEU A 305 -12.41 -10.18 -14.14
CA LEU A 305 -13.61 -10.99 -13.92
C LEU A 305 -13.89 -11.21 -12.43
N GLY A 306 -12.86 -11.56 -11.65
CA GLY A 306 -13.01 -11.72 -10.21
C GLY A 306 -13.46 -10.42 -9.54
N THR A 307 -12.98 -9.27 -9.99
CA THR A 307 -13.38 -7.95 -9.49
C THR A 307 -14.82 -7.61 -9.84
N LEU A 308 -15.21 -7.77 -11.11
CA LEU A 308 -16.57 -7.51 -11.57
C LEU A 308 -17.58 -8.34 -10.79
N MET A 309 -17.29 -9.64 -10.61
CA MET A 309 -18.14 -10.52 -9.81
C MET A 309 -18.21 -10.07 -8.34
N TYR A 310 -17.13 -9.51 -7.78
CA TYR A 310 -17.20 -8.93 -6.43
C TYR A 310 -18.13 -7.72 -6.38
N THR A 311 -17.99 -6.79 -7.34
CA THR A 311 -18.68 -5.50 -7.34
C THR A 311 -20.16 -5.64 -7.62
N GLU A 312 -20.58 -6.49 -8.56
CA GLU A 312 -22.00 -6.71 -8.83
C GLU A 312 -22.73 -7.24 -7.59
N LEU A 313 -22.12 -8.16 -6.84
CA LEU A 313 -22.70 -8.65 -5.59
C LEU A 313 -22.84 -7.58 -4.51
N VAL A 314 -22.00 -6.54 -4.54
CA VAL A 314 -22.10 -5.41 -3.61
C VAL A 314 -23.27 -4.54 -4.03
N LEU A 315 -23.38 -4.20 -5.32
CA LEU A 315 -24.49 -3.43 -5.88
C LEU A 315 -25.84 -4.11 -5.64
N THR A 316 -25.98 -5.40 -5.96
CA THR A 316 -27.22 -6.17 -5.73
C THR A 316 -27.62 -6.28 -4.25
N ARG A 317 -26.67 -6.08 -3.32
CA ARG A 317 -26.96 -6.06 -1.87
C ARG A 317 -27.35 -4.68 -1.37
N GLU A 318 -26.81 -3.62 -1.95
CA GLU A 318 -27.21 -2.24 -1.63
C GLU A 318 -28.60 -1.94 -2.18
N GLU A 319 -28.91 -2.38 -3.41
CA GLU A 319 -30.25 -2.29 -4.01
C GLU A 319 -31.33 -3.03 -3.21
N ARG A 320 -30.97 -4.11 -2.51
CA ARG A 320 -31.90 -4.83 -1.62
C ARG A 320 -32.11 -4.18 -0.25
N ARG A 321 -31.33 -3.15 0.09
CA ARG A 321 -31.39 -2.44 1.38
C ARG A 321 -31.97 -1.03 1.27
N ALA A 322 -32.00 -0.47 0.07
CA ALA A 322 -32.70 0.78 -0.26
C ALA A 322 -34.18 0.50 -0.50
#